data_AF-B1ZDI2-F1
#
_entry.id   AF-B1ZDI2-F1
#
_cell.length_a   1.000
_cell.length_b   1.000
_cell.length_c   1.000
_cell.angle_alpha   90.00
_cell.angle_beta   90.00
_cell.angle_gamma   90.00
#
_symmetry.space_group_name_H-M   'P 1'
#
loop_
_entity.id
_entity.type
_entity.pdbx_description
1 polymer ?
#
loop_
_entity_poly.entity_id
_entity_poly.type
_entity_poly.pdbx_seq_one_letter_code
_entity_poly.pdbx_strand_id
1 'polypeptide(L)'
;MSPDLATFAKVHALHDSTTNAGEKASAAARMTVLARKAGMTIEEAMSRLDAAEPTPRTGAQAAADAFNEFFNSPEMRAQRAGREQERAKRRAAILAAYGSEDAVFADTEREAALRAACAPLLVWDKRPEWEGSYSLGGWADHGGPDTMPAAVREAVMNGWPMPETAAAAWLEYTAAEAIEDARYAFDESYTPHRWVEARHYVLEDMLDTHPAHSLSDLRARMSWFEYLSRKEVQWTHKNDLLRFATLRADIERMGVRLREQDAAGVQSGHSHRLTRKERHAAICQLLSEGLSDREVARRLGISPTTVGAVRRQG
;
A
#
# COMPACT_ATOMS: atom_id res chain seq x y z
N MET A 1 -2.30 40.29 41.07
CA MET A 1 -3.38 40.87 40.24
C MET A 1 -4.72 40.41 40.82
N SER A 2 -5.66 41.31 41.12
CA SER A 2 -6.98 40.87 41.62
C SER A 2 -7.69 40.04 40.53
N PRO A 3 -8.47 39.00 40.90
CA PRO A 3 -9.16 38.15 39.93
C PRO A 3 -10.05 38.96 38.96
N ASP A 4 -10.64 40.06 39.42
CA ASP A 4 -11.47 40.93 38.59
C ASP A 4 -10.67 41.71 37.51
N LEU A 5 -9.42 42.10 37.78
CA LEU A 5 -8.57 42.80 36.81
C LEU A 5 -8.03 41.84 35.73
N ALA A 6 -7.74 40.59 36.09
CA ALA A 6 -7.33 39.57 35.12
C ALA A 6 -8.47 39.20 34.14
N THR A 7 -9.71 39.16 34.63
CA THR A 7 -10.88 38.98 33.77
C THR A 7 -11.14 40.21 32.91
N PHE A 8 -10.96 41.42 33.45
CA PHE A 8 -11.04 42.66 32.67
C PHE A 8 -10.03 42.67 31.50
N ALA A 9 -8.76 42.27 31.73
CA ALA A 9 -7.74 42.15 30.69
C ALA A 9 -8.15 41.23 29.52
N LYS A 10 -8.76 40.08 29.83
CA LYS A 10 -9.23 39.12 28.81
C LYS A 10 -10.37 39.69 27.96
N VAL A 11 -11.31 40.38 28.59
CA VAL A 11 -12.44 41.01 27.87
C VAL A 11 -11.96 42.18 27.02
N HIS A 12 -10.99 42.96 27.51
CA HIS A 12 -10.35 44.02 26.74
C HIS A 12 -9.62 43.47 25.50
N ALA A 13 -8.81 42.42 25.67
CA ALA A 13 -8.14 41.77 24.54
C ALA A 13 -9.15 41.26 23.49
N LEU A 14 -10.28 40.70 23.93
CA LEU A 14 -11.37 40.27 23.03
C LEU A 14 -12.02 41.45 22.29
N HIS A 15 -12.26 42.56 23.00
CA HIS A 15 -12.82 43.79 22.42
C HIS A 15 -11.93 44.36 21.29
N ASP A 16 -10.61 44.29 21.47
CA ASP A 16 -9.64 44.81 20.48
C ASP A 16 -9.40 43.85 19.32
N SER A 17 -9.47 42.53 19.56
CA SER A 17 -9.21 41.53 18.52
C SER A 17 -10.39 41.26 17.59
N THR A 18 -11.64 41.50 18.01
CA THR A 18 -12.82 41.18 17.19
C THR A 18 -13.17 42.31 16.21
N THR A 19 -13.56 41.93 14.98
CA THR A 19 -14.10 42.84 13.97
C THR A 19 -15.62 42.90 13.98
N ASN A 20 -16.29 42.06 14.77
CA ASN A 20 -17.74 41.99 14.87
C ASN A 20 -18.30 43.08 15.82
N ALA A 21 -19.16 43.94 15.30
CA ALA A 21 -19.73 45.07 16.06
C ALA A 21 -20.55 44.63 17.28
N GLY A 22 -21.28 43.51 17.20
CA GLY A 22 -22.10 43.00 18.30
C GLY A 22 -21.26 42.43 19.45
N GLU A 23 -20.21 41.69 19.12
CA GLU A 23 -19.25 41.18 20.10
C GLU A 23 -18.49 42.32 20.77
N LYS A 24 -18.13 43.35 20.00
CA LYS A 24 -17.45 44.55 20.51
C LYS A 24 -18.32 45.31 21.51
N ALA A 25 -19.60 45.53 21.19
CA ALA A 25 -20.54 46.18 22.11
C ALA A 25 -20.77 45.36 23.39
N SER A 26 -20.88 44.03 23.27
CA SER A 26 -21.01 43.12 24.41
C SER A 26 -19.76 43.13 25.29
N ALA A 27 -18.57 43.13 24.70
CA ALA A 27 -17.30 43.22 25.42
C ALA A 27 -17.15 44.56 26.15
N ALA A 28 -17.50 45.69 25.52
CA ALA A 28 -17.49 47.01 26.15
C ALA A 28 -18.44 47.10 27.37
N ALA A 29 -19.65 46.54 27.25
CA ALA A 29 -20.60 46.47 28.36
C ALA A 29 -20.04 45.62 29.52
N ARG A 30 -19.41 44.48 29.22
CA ARG A 30 -18.76 43.62 30.22
C ARG A 30 -17.57 44.29 30.90
N MET A 31 -16.73 45.01 30.14
CA MET A 31 -15.63 45.79 30.71
C MET A 31 -16.13 46.81 31.74
N THR A 32 -17.22 47.51 31.42
CA THR A 32 -17.84 48.48 32.34
C THR A 32 -18.27 47.83 33.66
N VAL A 33 -18.91 46.67 33.58
CA VAL A 33 -19.37 45.91 34.76
C VAL A 33 -18.18 45.44 35.60
N LEU A 34 -17.13 44.92 34.97
CA LEU A 34 -15.93 44.41 35.64
C LEU A 34 -15.14 45.51 36.33
N ALA A 35 -14.95 46.67 35.67
CA ALA A 35 -14.31 47.83 36.28
C ALA A 35 -15.09 48.32 37.51
N ARG A 36 -16.42 48.49 37.37
CA ARG A 36 -17.27 48.93 38.49
C ARG A 36 -17.25 47.94 39.65
N LYS A 37 -17.31 46.64 39.38
CA LYS A 37 -17.26 45.59 40.40
C LYS A 37 -15.95 45.64 41.20
N ALA A 38 -14.85 46.02 40.55
CA ALA A 38 -13.55 46.20 41.18
C ALA A 38 -13.37 47.60 41.84
N GLY A 39 -14.42 48.42 41.88
CA GLY A 39 -14.40 49.75 42.51
C GLY A 39 -13.58 50.80 41.74
N MET A 40 -13.42 50.63 40.43
CA MET A 40 -12.60 51.49 39.57
C MET A 40 -13.37 51.97 38.33
N THR A 41 -12.91 53.04 37.70
CA THR A 41 -13.35 53.44 36.36
C THR A 41 -12.70 52.55 35.29
N ILE A 42 -13.22 52.58 34.06
CA ILE A 42 -12.61 51.85 32.93
C ILE A 42 -11.20 52.39 32.67
N GLU A 43 -11.02 53.71 32.73
CA GLU A 43 -9.72 54.38 32.53
C GLU A 43 -8.71 53.99 33.61
N GLU A 44 -9.14 53.90 34.88
CA GLU A 44 -8.29 53.41 35.97
C GLU A 44 -7.95 51.93 35.82
N ALA A 45 -8.91 51.11 35.35
CA ALA A 45 -8.68 49.70 35.06
C ALA A 45 -7.67 49.51 33.93
N MET A 46 -7.78 50.30 32.85
CA MET A 46 -6.84 50.32 31.74
C MET A 46 -5.47 50.82 32.17
N SER A 47 -5.39 51.93 32.92
CA SER A 47 -4.12 52.46 33.45
C SER A 47 -3.41 51.44 34.34
N ARG A 48 -4.16 50.65 35.13
CA ARG A 48 -3.59 49.55 35.94
C ARG A 48 -3.18 48.33 35.12
N LEU A 49 -3.78 48.10 33.96
CA LEU A 49 -3.30 47.09 33.01
C LEU A 49 -2.02 47.53 32.34
N ASP A 50 -1.94 48.80 31.92
CA ASP A 50 -0.75 49.36 31.26
C ASP A 50 0.43 49.49 32.23
N ALA A 51 0.15 49.77 33.51
CA ALA A 51 1.15 49.81 34.58
C ALA A 51 1.49 48.42 35.15
N ALA A 52 0.74 47.37 34.80
CA ALA A 52 1.08 46.02 35.21
C ALA A 52 2.22 45.51 34.33
N GLU A 53 3.36 45.17 34.93
CA GLU A 53 4.42 44.45 34.21
C GLU A 53 3.82 43.20 33.55
N PRO A 54 4.19 42.91 32.29
CA PRO A 54 3.67 41.74 31.58
C PRO A 54 3.94 40.51 32.44
N THR A 55 2.87 39.85 32.87
CA THR A 55 2.96 38.63 33.68
C THR A 55 3.98 37.70 33.02
N PRO A 56 5.05 37.26 33.74
CA PRO A 56 6.07 36.43 33.13
C PRO A 56 5.39 35.19 32.55
N ARG A 57 5.58 34.96 31.24
CA ARG A 57 5.02 33.80 30.56
C ARG A 57 5.45 32.55 31.31
N THR A 58 4.50 31.67 31.59
CA THR A 58 4.87 30.36 32.12
C THR A 58 5.71 29.61 31.07
N GLY A 59 6.61 28.73 31.50
CA GLY A 59 7.42 27.94 30.56
C GLY A 59 6.57 27.16 29.54
N ALA A 60 5.36 26.72 29.94
CA ALA A 60 4.40 26.06 29.06
C ALA A 60 3.84 26.98 27.97
N GLN A 61 3.54 28.25 28.30
CA GLN A 61 3.06 29.22 27.31
C GLN A 61 4.17 29.60 26.33
N ALA A 62 5.40 29.81 26.82
CA ALA A 62 6.54 30.09 25.94
C ALA A 62 6.82 28.91 24.98
N ALA A 63 6.69 27.67 25.46
CA ALA A 63 6.83 26.48 24.62
C ALA A 63 5.71 26.37 23.57
N ALA A 64 4.46 26.64 23.94
CA ALA A 64 3.33 26.64 23.00
C ALA A 64 3.47 27.73 21.93
N ASP A 65 3.90 28.93 22.31
CA ASP A 65 4.16 30.03 21.38
C ASP A 65 5.28 29.67 20.40
N ALA A 66 6.41 29.14 20.90
CA ALA A 66 7.54 28.73 20.07
C ALA A 66 7.16 27.60 19.10
N PHE A 67 6.36 26.64 19.56
CA PHE A 67 5.82 25.58 18.70
C PHE A 67 4.93 26.18 17.62
N ASN A 68 3.99 27.04 17.99
CA ASN A 68 3.09 27.69 17.03
C ASN A 68 3.85 28.55 16.01
N GLU A 69 4.89 29.27 16.43
CA GLU A 69 5.78 30.04 15.57
C GLU A 69 6.52 29.14 14.57
N PHE A 70 7.07 28.01 15.05
CA PHE A 70 7.73 27.02 14.20
C PHE A 70 6.78 26.46 13.13
N PHE A 71 5.58 25.99 13.51
CA PHE A 71 4.60 25.42 12.57
C PHE A 71 3.96 26.45 11.63
N ASN A 72 4.07 27.75 11.93
CA ASN A 72 3.61 28.84 11.07
C ASN A 72 4.75 29.60 10.37
N SER A 73 5.98 29.13 10.54
CA SER A 73 7.13 29.67 9.83
C SER A 73 6.91 29.65 8.31
N PRO A 74 7.49 30.60 7.56
CA PRO A 74 7.38 30.61 6.10
C PRO A 74 7.82 29.29 5.47
N GLU A 75 8.86 28.65 6.03
CA GLU A 75 9.37 27.35 5.58
C GLU A 75 8.34 26.24 5.75
N MET A 76 7.76 26.08 6.94
CA MET A 76 6.74 25.05 7.19
C MET A 76 5.47 25.28 6.36
N ARG A 77 5.08 26.55 6.14
CA ARG A 77 3.98 26.90 5.24
C ARG A 77 4.29 26.54 3.79
N ALA A 78 5.50 26.84 3.30
CA ALA A 78 5.93 26.47 1.95
C ALA A 78 5.99 24.95 1.79
N GLN A 79 6.47 24.22 2.80
CA GLN A 79 6.52 22.77 2.81
C GLN A 79 5.12 22.14 2.78
N ARG A 80 4.16 22.67 3.57
CA ARG A 80 2.74 22.27 3.51
C ARG A 80 2.15 22.52 2.14
N ALA A 81 2.31 23.72 1.60
CA ALA A 81 1.82 24.07 0.26
C ALA A 81 2.42 23.16 -0.82
N GLY A 82 3.71 22.81 -0.73
CA GLY A 82 4.35 21.86 -1.63
C GLY A 82 3.76 20.46 -1.55
N ARG A 83 3.52 19.94 -0.33
CA ARG A 83 2.85 18.64 -0.13
C ARG A 83 1.42 18.65 -0.68
N GLU A 84 0.66 19.71 -0.42
CA GLU A 84 -0.70 19.88 -0.92
C GLU A 84 -0.74 19.95 -2.46
N GLN A 85 0.21 20.65 -3.08
CA GLN A 85 0.33 20.70 -4.54
C GLN A 85 0.64 19.32 -5.13
N GLU A 86 1.59 18.59 -4.55
CA GLU A 86 1.94 17.25 -5.03
C GLU A 86 0.78 16.27 -4.83
N ARG A 87 0.09 16.36 -3.70
CA ARG A 87 -1.13 15.60 -3.42
C ARG A 87 -2.25 15.95 -4.41
N ALA A 88 -2.43 17.23 -4.75
CA ALA A 88 -3.40 17.65 -5.75
C ALA A 88 -3.10 17.08 -7.14
N LYS A 89 -1.82 17.07 -7.57
CA LYS A 89 -1.40 16.42 -8.82
C LYS A 89 -1.69 14.92 -8.80
N ARG A 90 -1.34 14.25 -7.69
CA ARG A 90 -1.58 12.82 -7.50
C ARG A 90 -3.08 12.50 -7.58
N ARG A 91 -3.93 13.25 -6.86
CA ARG A 91 -5.39 13.13 -6.95
C ARG A 91 -5.92 13.35 -8.36
N ALA A 92 -5.42 14.37 -9.08
CA ALA A 92 -5.84 14.62 -10.45
C ALA A 92 -5.51 13.44 -11.39
N ALA A 93 -4.33 12.84 -11.25
CA ALA A 93 -3.95 11.65 -12.00
C ALA A 93 -4.83 10.43 -11.65
N ILE A 94 -5.16 10.26 -10.36
CA ILE A 94 -6.05 9.18 -9.91
C ILE A 94 -7.47 9.39 -10.43
N LEU A 95 -8.01 10.61 -10.37
CA LEU A 95 -9.33 10.93 -10.94
C LEU A 95 -9.37 10.65 -12.45
N ALA A 96 -8.29 10.93 -13.18
CA ALA A 96 -8.21 10.60 -14.59
C ALA A 96 -8.24 9.08 -14.86
N ALA A 97 -7.69 8.27 -13.94
CA ALA A 97 -7.65 6.81 -14.07
C ALA A 97 -8.95 6.11 -13.61
N TYR A 98 -9.57 6.58 -12.53
CA TYR A 98 -10.74 5.95 -11.90
C TYR A 98 -12.06 6.65 -12.22
N GLY A 99 -12.02 7.86 -12.77
CA GLY A 99 -13.20 8.65 -13.18
C GLY A 99 -13.79 9.51 -12.06
N SER A 100 -13.86 9.01 -10.82
CA SER A 100 -14.37 9.76 -9.66
C SER A 100 -13.70 9.33 -8.36
N GLU A 101 -13.85 10.16 -7.33
CA GLU A 101 -13.43 9.81 -5.96
C GLU A 101 -14.24 8.62 -5.43
N ASP A 102 -15.56 8.61 -5.64
CA ASP A 102 -16.42 7.47 -5.27
C ASP A 102 -15.93 6.15 -5.88
N ALA A 103 -15.43 6.18 -7.12
CA ALA A 103 -14.89 4.98 -7.77
C ALA A 103 -13.57 4.49 -7.17
N VAL A 104 -12.78 5.38 -6.55
CA VAL A 104 -11.54 5.02 -5.82
C VAL A 104 -11.88 4.33 -4.49
N PHE A 105 -12.95 4.80 -3.83
CA PHE A 105 -13.40 4.25 -2.54
C PHE A 105 -14.35 3.06 -2.67
N ALA A 106 -14.91 2.81 -3.84
CA ALA A 106 -15.72 1.63 -4.09
C ALA A 106 -14.91 0.34 -3.84
N ASP A 107 -15.57 -0.66 -3.27
CA ASP A 107 -15.02 -2.01 -3.16
C ASP A 107 -14.69 -2.54 -4.56
N THR A 108 -13.46 -3.03 -4.73
CA THR A 108 -13.14 -3.92 -5.85
C THR A 108 -13.89 -5.25 -5.72
N GLU A 109 -13.96 -6.04 -6.80
CA GLU A 109 -14.58 -7.38 -6.76
C GLU A 109 -13.97 -8.26 -5.66
N ARG A 110 -12.65 -8.20 -5.50
CA ARG A 110 -11.92 -8.90 -4.43
C ARG A 110 -12.36 -8.42 -3.06
N GLU A 111 -12.39 -7.10 -2.81
CA GLU A 111 -12.77 -6.55 -1.51
C GLU A 111 -14.23 -6.87 -1.16
N ALA A 112 -15.13 -6.80 -2.14
CA ALA A 112 -16.53 -7.19 -1.97
C ALA A 112 -16.68 -8.69 -1.63
N ALA A 113 -15.91 -9.56 -2.27
CA ALA A 113 -15.92 -10.99 -1.99
C ALA A 113 -15.34 -11.31 -0.60
N LEU A 114 -14.24 -10.67 -0.21
CA LEU A 114 -13.66 -10.77 1.13
C LEU A 114 -14.62 -10.26 2.21
N ARG A 115 -15.28 -9.13 1.98
CA ARG A 115 -16.34 -8.61 2.87
C ARG A 115 -17.47 -9.61 3.04
N ALA A 116 -17.94 -10.22 1.96
CA ALA A 116 -18.98 -11.24 2.03
C ALA A 116 -18.54 -12.48 2.82
N ALA A 117 -17.31 -12.94 2.63
CA ALA A 117 -16.76 -14.10 3.34
C ALA A 117 -16.56 -13.82 4.85
N CYS A 118 -16.15 -12.60 5.21
CA CYS A 118 -15.93 -12.19 6.59
C CYS A 118 -17.19 -11.71 7.30
N ALA A 119 -18.32 -11.51 6.60
CA ALA A 119 -19.54 -10.98 7.18
C ALA A 119 -20.03 -11.72 8.45
N PRO A 120 -19.97 -13.07 8.52
CA PRO A 120 -20.36 -13.80 9.73
C PRO A 120 -19.46 -13.57 10.95
N LEU A 121 -18.26 -13.02 10.74
CA LEU A 121 -17.25 -12.76 11.78
C LEU A 121 -17.28 -11.31 12.27
N LEU A 122 -18.13 -10.45 11.71
CA LEU A 122 -18.21 -9.05 12.10
C LEU A 122 -18.78 -8.90 13.52
N VAL A 123 -18.01 -8.24 14.38
CA VAL A 123 -18.41 -7.87 15.73
C VAL A 123 -18.36 -6.35 15.85
N TRP A 124 -19.53 -5.72 15.71
CA TRP A 124 -19.68 -4.26 15.78
C TRP A 124 -19.48 -3.72 17.19
N ASP A 125 -18.77 -2.59 17.28
CA ASP A 125 -18.69 -1.83 18.52
C ASP A 125 -20.03 -1.13 18.77
N LYS A 126 -20.55 -1.27 20.00
CA LYS A 126 -21.84 -0.71 20.41
C LYS A 126 -21.71 0.59 21.20
N ARG A 127 -20.48 1.06 21.44
CA ARG A 127 -20.24 2.32 22.14
C ARG A 127 -20.65 3.51 21.26
N PRO A 128 -21.39 4.51 21.77
CA PRO A 128 -21.90 5.62 20.97
C PRO A 128 -20.84 6.39 20.19
N GLU A 129 -19.63 6.50 20.73
CA GLU A 129 -18.51 7.22 20.12
C GLU A 129 -17.69 6.39 19.11
N TRP A 130 -18.09 5.14 18.87
CA TRP A 130 -17.42 4.18 17.96
C TRP A 130 -18.36 3.68 16.86
N GLU A 131 -19.34 4.49 16.46
CA GLU A 131 -20.27 4.15 15.38
C GLU A 131 -19.47 3.86 14.09
N GLY A 132 -19.71 2.68 13.49
CA GLY A 132 -18.98 2.22 12.32
C GLY A 132 -17.70 1.42 12.60
N SER A 133 -17.24 1.35 13.86
CA SER A 133 -16.11 0.50 14.24
C SER A 133 -16.54 -0.95 14.45
N TYR A 134 -15.70 -1.89 14.05
CA TYR A 134 -15.92 -3.31 14.22
C TYR A 134 -14.61 -4.07 14.39
N SER A 135 -14.71 -5.28 14.93
CA SER A 135 -13.64 -6.27 14.92
C SER A 135 -14.04 -7.48 14.07
N LEU A 136 -13.07 -8.27 13.61
CA LEU A 136 -13.31 -9.54 12.92
C LEU A 136 -13.00 -10.70 13.86
N GLY A 137 -14.03 -11.36 14.39
CA GLY A 137 -13.86 -12.46 15.34
C GLY A 137 -13.06 -12.06 16.59
N GLY A 138 -13.16 -10.79 17.02
CA GLY A 138 -12.38 -10.22 18.12
C GLY A 138 -11.00 -9.66 17.73
N TRP A 139 -10.63 -9.73 16.45
CA TRP A 139 -9.42 -9.12 15.91
C TRP A 139 -9.67 -7.65 15.53
N ALA A 140 -8.93 -6.73 16.16
CA ALA A 140 -9.15 -5.29 16.12
C ALA A 140 -7.85 -4.51 15.84
N ASP A 141 -7.89 -3.18 15.97
CA ASP A 141 -6.87 -2.22 15.49
C ASP A 141 -5.44 -2.39 15.98
N HIS A 142 -5.22 -3.16 17.04
CA HIS A 142 -3.88 -3.44 17.57
C HIS A 142 -3.46 -4.91 17.37
N GLY A 143 -4.25 -5.70 16.65
CA GLY A 143 -3.98 -7.09 16.35
C GLY A 143 -3.05 -7.23 15.15
N GLY A 144 -1.87 -7.79 15.36
CA GLY A 144 -0.97 -8.20 14.27
C GLY A 144 -1.32 -9.56 13.67
N PRO A 145 -0.58 -10.02 12.64
CA PRO A 145 -0.80 -11.31 11.97
C PRO A 145 -0.72 -12.51 12.93
N ASP A 146 0.13 -12.43 13.96
CA ASP A 146 0.30 -13.48 14.98
C ASP A 146 -0.93 -13.66 15.89
N THR A 147 -1.79 -12.64 15.96
CA THR A 147 -3.02 -12.63 16.77
C THR A 147 -4.28 -12.79 15.94
N MET A 148 -4.14 -12.92 14.62
CA MET A 148 -5.28 -13.09 13.71
C MET A 148 -5.96 -14.44 13.96
N PRO A 149 -7.27 -14.48 14.29
CA PRO A 149 -7.98 -15.72 14.52
C PRO A 149 -7.97 -16.62 13.29
N ALA A 150 -7.87 -17.93 13.51
CA ALA A 150 -7.87 -18.92 12.42
C ALA A 150 -9.11 -18.80 11.52
N ALA A 151 -10.28 -18.55 12.10
CA ALA A 151 -11.53 -18.36 11.35
C ALA A 151 -11.47 -17.14 10.39
N VAL A 152 -10.79 -16.05 10.79
CA VAL A 152 -10.61 -14.87 9.93
C VAL A 152 -9.68 -15.22 8.77
N ARG A 153 -8.54 -15.88 9.07
CA ARG A 153 -7.60 -16.35 8.06
C ARG A 153 -8.28 -17.26 7.04
N GLU A 154 -9.05 -18.25 7.50
CA GLU A 154 -9.80 -19.17 6.64
C GLU A 154 -10.84 -18.42 5.79
N ALA A 155 -11.57 -17.46 6.37
CA ALA A 155 -12.56 -16.67 5.63
C ALA A 155 -11.93 -15.90 4.47
N VAL A 156 -10.79 -15.22 4.68
CA VAL A 156 -10.12 -14.46 3.61
C VAL A 156 -9.41 -15.34 2.59
N MET A 157 -8.96 -16.54 2.98
CA MET A 157 -8.38 -17.52 2.05
C MET A 157 -9.44 -18.14 1.14
N ASN A 158 -10.66 -18.35 1.65
CA ASN A 158 -11.76 -18.95 0.89
C ASN A 158 -12.63 -17.90 0.16
N GLY A 159 -12.62 -16.64 0.62
CA GLY A 159 -13.44 -15.56 0.07
C GLY A 159 -12.98 -15.05 -1.30
N TRP A 160 -11.70 -15.25 -1.64
CA TRP A 160 -11.14 -14.93 -2.95
C TRP A 160 -10.07 -15.95 -3.33
N PRO A 161 -9.98 -16.40 -4.60
CA PRO A 161 -9.00 -17.39 -5.01
C PRO A 161 -7.58 -17.07 -4.51
N MET A 162 -6.94 -18.06 -3.89
CA MET A 162 -5.56 -17.92 -3.42
C MET A 162 -4.60 -17.92 -4.61
N PRO A 163 -3.58 -17.05 -4.62
CA PRO A 163 -2.51 -17.16 -5.59
C PRO A 163 -1.81 -18.51 -5.46
N GLU A 164 -1.48 -19.15 -6.57
CA GLU A 164 -0.77 -20.44 -6.57
C GLU A 164 0.76 -20.27 -6.56
N THR A 165 1.24 -19.04 -6.75
CA THR A 165 2.67 -18.75 -6.90
C THR A 165 3.06 -17.46 -6.20
N ALA A 166 4.33 -17.32 -5.83
CA ALA A 166 4.86 -16.09 -5.24
C ALA A 166 4.73 -14.90 -6.21
N ALA A 167 4.87 -15.13 -7.52
CA ALA A 167 4.63 -14.08 -8.52
C ALA A 167 3.18 -13.61 -8.55
N ALA A 168 2.21 -14.51 -8.46
CA ALA A 168 0.80 -14.16 -8.41
C ALA A 168 0.45 -13.45 -7.09
N ALA A 169 1.01 -13.90 -5.96
CA ALA A 169 0.84 -13.23 -4.67
C ALA A 169 1.39 -11.80 -4.68
N TRP A 170 2.56 -11.60 -5.29
CA TRP A 170 3.16 -10.27 -5.41
C TRP A 170 2.33 -9.34 -6.30
N LEU A 171 1.78 -9.86 -7.39
CA LEU A 171 0.88 -9.10 -8.27
C LEU A 171 -0.40 -8.68 -7.52
N GLU A 172 -1.00 -9.61 -6.76
CA GLU A 172 -2.19 -9.32 -5.97
C GLU A 172 -1.93 -8.26 -4.89
N TYR A 173 -0.81 -8.39 -4.17
CA TYR A 173 -0.37 -7.47 -3.12
C TYR A 173 -0.11 -6.06 -3.67
N THR A 174 0.66 -5.95 -4.76
CA THR A 174 0.98 -4.65 -5.37
C THR A 174 -0.25 -3.95 -5.97
N ALA A 175 -1.21 -4.72 -6.51
CA ALA A 175 -2.48 -4.17 -6.96
C ALA A 175 -3.33 -3.63 -5.79
N ALA A 176 -3.30 -4.30 -4.63
CA ALA A 176 -3.97 -3.83 -3.42
C ALA A 176 -3.32 -2.56 -2.86
N GLU A 177 -1.98 -2.55 -2.72
CA GLU A 177 -1.21 -1.36 -2.32
C GLU A 177 -1.52 -0.17 -3.23
N ALA A 178 -1.62 -0.36 -4.55
CA ALA A 178 -1.90 0.73 -5.49
C ALA A 178 -3.28 1.37 -5.25
N ILE A 179 -4.28 0.59 -4.84
CA ILE A 179 -5.62 1.09 -4.50
C ILE A 179 -5.58 1.82 -3.16
N GLU A 180 -4.90 1.27 -2.15
CA GLU A 180 -4.74 1.92 -0.86
C GLU A 180 -4.00 3.26 -0.99
N ASP A 181 -2.90 3.27 -1.73
CA ASP A 181 -2.14 4.47 -2.09
C ASP A 181 -2.99 5.52 -2.79
N ALA A 182 -3.94 5.08 -3.63
CA ALA A 182 -4.90 5.95 -4.28
C ALA A 182 -5.89 6.54 -3.26
N ARG A 183 -6.42 5.74 -2.34
CA ARG A 183 -7.33 6.18 -1.27
C ARG A 183 -6.63 7.14 -0.30
N TYR A 184 -5.39 6.86 0.09
CA TYR A 184 -4.55 7.75 0.91
C TYR A 184 -4.33 9.13 0.26
N ALA A 185 -4.26 9.18 -1.07
CA ALA A 185 -4.14 10.44 -1.77
C ALA A 185 -5.36 11.36 -1.55
N PHE A 186 -6.55 10.81 -1.25
CA PHE A 186 -7.77 11.56 -0.92
C PHE A 186 -7.98 11.73 0.58
N ASP A 187 -7.72 10.69 1.38
CA ASP A 187 -7.87 10.70 2.83
C ASP A 187 -6.60 10.19 3.53
N GLU A 188 -5.87 11.07 4.24
CA GLU A 188 -4.62 10.69 4.93
C GLU A 188 -4.89 9.80 6.14
N SER A 189 -6.12 9.81 6.65
CA SER A 189 -6.56 8.99 7.77
C SER A 189 -7.26 7.70 7.30
N TYR A 190 -7.25 7.43 5.99
CA TYR A 190 -7.81 6.22 5.43
C TYR A 190 -7.20 5.00 6.13
N THR A 191 -8.04 4.09 6.57
CA THR A 191 -7.63 2.81 7.14
C THR A 191 -8.32 1.71 6.33
N PRO A 192 -7.57 0.76 5.75
CA PRO A 192 -8.18 -0.35 5.03
C PRO A 192 -9.10 -1.17 5.93
N HIS A 193 -10.11 -1.79 5.33
CA HIS A 193 -11.00 -2.68 6.07
C HIS A 193 -10.24 -3.90 6.60
N ARG A 194 -10.65 -4.43 7.75
CA ARG A 194 -9.95 -5.54 8.43
C ARG A 194 -9.85 -6.80 7.55
N TRP A 195 -10.82 -7.07 6.68
CA TRP A 195 -10.74 -8.22 5.76
C TRP A 195 -9.71 -8.01 4.64
N VAL A 196 -9.40 -6.75 4.29
CA VAL A 196 -8.33 -6.40 3.34
C VAL A 196 -6.97 -6.57 4.00
N GLU A 197 -6.79 -6.04 5.22
CA GLU A 197 -5.57 -6.23 6.01
C GLU A 197 -5.29 -7.71 6.31
N ALA A 198 -6.33 -8.48 6.68
CA ALA A 198 -6.19 -9.92 6.88
C ALA A 198 -5.70 -10.62 5.60
N ARG A 199 -6.21 -10.22 4.43
CA ARG A 199 -5.73 -10.74 3.14
C ARG A 199 -4.29 -10.31 2.87
N HIS A 200 -3.90 -9.07 3.19
CA HIS A 200 -2.50 -8.64 3.11
C HIS A 200 -1.60 -9.55 3.93
N TYR A 201 -1.91 -9.81 5.20
CA TYR A 201 -1.09 -10.70 6.03
C TYR A 201 -0.97 -12.12 5.48
N VAL A 202 -2.02 -12.64 4.83
CA VAL A 202 -1.92 -13.94 4.13
C VAL A 202 -0.98 -13.86 2.93
N LEU A 203 -1.04 -12.80 2.13
CA LEU A 203 -0.14 -12.60 0.98
C LEU A 203 1.31 -12.38 1.43
N GLU A 204 1.55 -11.64 2.50
CA GLU A 204 2.88 -11.44 3.09
C GLU A 204 3.49 -12.77 3.53
N ASP A 205 2.72 -13.60 4.25
CA ASP A 205 3.15 -14.93 4.69
C ASP A 205 3.50 -15.83 3.49
N MET A 206 2.69 -15.80 2.43
CA MET A 206 3.02 -16.49 1.18
C MET A 206 4.30 -15.95 0.53
N LEU A 207 4.48 -14.63 0.47
CA LEU A 207 5.68 -14.02 -0.07
C LEU A 207 6.92 -14.32 0.78
N ASP A 208 6.77 -14.57 2.08
CA ASP A 208 7.87 -14.96 2.98
C ASP A 208 8.18 -16.47 2.94
N THR A 209 7.19 -17.33 2.67
CA THR A 209 7.32 -18.79 2.86
C THR A 209 7.07 -19.67 1.64
N HIS A 210 6.24 -19.23 0.67
CA HIS A 210 5.82 -20.07 -0.44
C HIS A 210 6.98 -20.40 -1.40
N PRO A 211 7.27 -21.69 -1.68
CA PRO A 211 8.37 -22.05 -2.58
C PRO A 211 8.27 -21.39 -3.97
N ALA A 212 9.39 -20.92 -4.49
CA ALA A 212 9.50 -20.43 -5.86
C ALA A 212 9.61 -21.59 -6.85
N HIS A 213 8.65 -21.66 -7.78
CA HIS A 213 8.60 -22.66 -8.84
C HIS A 213 8.99 -22.09 -10.21
N SER A 214 9.50 -20.87 -10.28
CA SER A 214 9.95 -20.26 -11.53
C SER A 214 10.94 -19.13 -11.28
N LEU A 215 11.62 -18.69 -12.34
CA LEU A 215 12.40 -17.44 -12.27
C LEU A 215 11.51 -16.22 -12.03
N SER A 216 10.24 -16.27 -12.44
CA SER A 216 9.25 -15.23 -12.14
C SER A 216 9.00 -15.14 -10.63
N ASP A 217 8.84 -16.27 -9.95
CA ASP A 217 8.64 -16.32 -8.50
C ASP A 217 9.86 -15.81 -7.73
N LEU A 218 11.08 -16.18 -8.18
CA LEU A 218 12.31 -15.65 -7.59
C LEU A 218 12.40 -14.13 -7.73
N ARG A 219 12.05 -13.58 -8.90
CA ARG A 219 12.02 -12.12 -9.11
C ARG A 219 10.95 -11.43 -8.25
N ALA A 220 9.79 -12.06 -8.09
CA ALA A 220 8.75 -11.56 -7.22
C ALA A 220 9.21 -11.51 -5.76
N ARG A 221 9.86 -12.58 -5.27
CA ARG A 221 10.46 -12.62 -3.92
C ARG A 221 11.52 -11.55 -3.71
N MET A 222 12.39 -11.31 -4.70
CA MET A 222 13.37 -10.22 -4.62
C MET A 222 12.70 -8.84 -4.58
N SER A 223 11.66 -8.62 -5.40
CA SER A 223 10.87 -7.38 -5.39
C SER A 223 10.18 -7.15 -4.05
N TRP A 224 9.64 -8.21 -3.45
CA TRP A 224 9.06 -8.18 -2.11
C TRP A 224 10.08 -7.73 -1.06
N PHE A 225 11.27 -8.34 -1.03
CA PHE A 225 12.31 -7.95 -0.07
C PHE A 225 12.81 -6.53 -0.28
N GLU A 226 12.91 -6.09 -1.53
CA GLU A 226 13.27 -4.71 -1.84
C GLU A 226 12.20 -3.72 -1.36
N TYR A 227 10.92 -4.03 -1.59
CA TYR A 227 9.80 -3.24 -1.10
C TYR A 227 9.83 -3.14 0.44
N LEU A 228 10.06 -4.26 1.13
CA LEU A 228 10.17 -4.29 2.59
C LEU A 228 11.33 -3.42 3.11
N SER A 229 12.48 -3.48 2.44
CA SER A 229 13.65 -2.64 2.76
C SER A 229 13.33 -1.15 2.61
N ARG A 230 12.59 -0.77 1.54
CA ARG A 230 12.21 0.62 1.27
C ARG A 230 11.18 1.18 2.24
N LYS A 231 10.30 0.36 2.82
CA LYS A 231 9.31 0.80 3.82
C LYS A 231 9.94 1.07 5.20
N GLU A 232 11.26 0.87 5.35
CA GLU A 232 12.00 1.04 6.62
C GLU A 232 11.37 0.29 7.80
N VAL A 233 10.61 -0.77 7.52
CA VAL A 233 9.93 -1.53 8.56
C VAL A 233 11.01 -2.22 9.40
N GLN A 234 11.08 -1.90 10.68
CA GLN A 234 12.00 -2.55 11.61
C GLN A 234 11.52 -3.97 11.88
N TRP A 235 12.06 -4.93 11.14
CA TRP A 235 11.76 -6.34 11.33
C TRP A 235 12.57 -6.94 12.47
N THR A 236 12.04 -8.02 13.04
CA THR A 236 12.81 -8.84 13.96
C THR A 236 13.86 -9.64 13.19
N HIS A 237 15.01 -9.88 13.82
CA HIS A 237 16.04 -10.77 13.26
C HIS A 237 15.48 -12.15 12.84
N LYS A 238 14.44 -12.63 13.53
CA LYS A 238 13.75 -13.88 13.22
C LYS A 238 13.10 -13.86 11.82
N ASN A 239 12.48 -12.75 11.44
CA ASN A 239 11.82 -12.62 10.13
C ASN A 239 12.85 -12.61 9.00
N ASP A 240 13.98 -11.93 9.20
CA ASP A 240 15.08 -11.92 8.23
C ASP A 240 15.68 -13.32 8.04
N LEU A 241 15.90 -14.05 9.13
CA LEU A 241 16.40 -15.43 9.06
C LEU A 241 15.45 -16.35 8.28
N LEU A 242 14.14 -16.23 8.50
CA LEU A 242 13.13 -16.97 7.75
C LEU A 242 13.22 -16.66 6.25
N ARG A 243 13.24 -15.38 5.88
CA ARG A 243 13.29 -14.91 4.49
C ARG A 243 14.56 -15.36 3.77
N PHE A 244 15.72 -15.25 4.42
CA PHE A 244 16.99 -15.72 3.86
C PHE A 244 17.01 -17.24 3.71
N ALA A 245 16.44 -17.99 4.66
CA ALA A 245 16.31 -19.44 4.53
C ALA A 245 15.42 -19.83 3.34
N THR A 246 14.27 -19.18 3.17
CA THR A 246 13.37 -19.43 2.03
C THR A 246 14.06 -19.10 0.70
N LEU A 247 14.72 -17.94 0.59
CA LEU A 247 15.43 -17.55 -0.62
C LEU A 247 16.57 -18.52 -0.99
N ARG A 248 17.34 -18.98 0.01
CA ARG A 248 18.39 -19.98 -0.22
C ARG A 248 17.79 -21.29 -0.75
N ALA A 249 16.71 -21.77 -0.12
CA ALA A 249 16.02 -22.97 -0.56
C ALA A 249 15.45 -22.83 -1.98
N ASP A 250 14.97 -21.64 -2.36
CA ASP A 250 14.52 -21.37 -3.72
C ASP A 250 15.65 -21.42 -4.75
N ILE A 251 16.81 -20.84 -4.44
CA ILE A 251 18.00 -20.89 -5.29
C ILE A 251 18.47 -22.34 -5.47
N GLU A 252 18.47 -23.13 -4.39
CA GLU A 252 18.82 -24.56 -4.45
C GLU A 252 17.85 -25.35 -5.33
N ARG A 253 16.53 -25.17 -5.14
CA ARG A 253 15.49 -25.78 -6.00
C ARG A 253 15.66 -25.38 -7.46
N MET A 254 15.98 -24.12 -7.73
CA MET A 254 16.24 -23.65 -9.10
C MET A 254 17.48 -24.33 -9.69
N GLY A 255 18.56 -24.42 -8.91
CA GLY A 255 19.79 -25.08 -9.34
C GLY A 255 19.59 -26.57 -9.64
N VAL A 256 18.77 -27.28 -8.85
CA VAL A 256 18.42 -28.68 -9.14
C VAL A 256 17.72 -28.80 -10.48
N ARG A 257 16.69 -27.98 -10.72
CA ARG A 257 15.92 -28.04 -11.97
C ARG A 257 16.73 -27.69 -13.21
N LEU A 258 17.62 -26.72 -13.12
CA LEU A 258 18.52 -26.39 -14.23
C LEU A 258 19.44 -27.57 -14.56
N ARG A 259 20.00 -28.25 -13.55
CA ARG A 259 20.81 -29.47 -13.76
C ARG A 259 19.99 -30.62 -14.35
N GLU A 260 18.74 -30.79 -13.93
CA GLU A 260 17.82 -31.80 -14.49
C GLU A 260 17.46 -31.50 -15.95
N GLN A 261 17.23 -30.23 -16.29
CA GLN A 261 16.98 -29.79 -17.65
C GLN A 261 18.20 -29.99 -18.55
N ASP A 262 19.40 -29.69 -18.06
CA ASP A 262 20.65 -29.95 -18.78
C ASP A 262 20.86 -31.46 -18.99
N ALA A 263 20.60 -32.28 -17.96
CA ALA A 263 20.69 -33.74 -18.06
C ALA A 263 19.66 -34.33 -19.05
N ALA A 264 18.42 -33.81 -19.05
CA ALA A 264 17.37 -34.23 -19.98
C ALA A 264 17.62 -33.73 -21.41
N GLY A 265 18.20 -32.53 -21.57
CA GLY A 265 18.57 -31.94 -22.86
C GLY A 265 19.67 -32.71 -23.60
N VAL A 266 20.49 -33.48 -22.90
CA VAL A 266 21.52 -34.34 -23.51
C VAL A 266 20.91 -35.63 -24.10
N GLN A 267 19.72 -36.06 -23.68
CA GLN A 267 19.06 -37.26 -24.24
C GLN A 267 18.18 -37.00 -25.48
N SER A 268 17.80 -35.76 -25.78
CA SER A 268 17.07 -35.41 -27.01
C SER A 268 17.95 -34.86 -28.14
N GLY A 269 19.26 -34.70 -27.87
CA GLY A 269 20.26 -34.20 -28.82
C GLY A 269 20.96 -35.26 -29.69
N HIS A 270 20.74 -36.56 -29.44
CA HIS A 270 20.93 -37.55 -30.50
C HIS A 270 19.70 -37.50 -31.39
N SER A 271 19.64 -36.47 -32.25
CA SER A 271 19.06 -36.67 -33.57
C SER A 271 19.64 -38.00 -34.06
N HIS A 272 18.79 -39.03 -34.15
CA HIS A 272 19.15 -40.30 -34.77
C HIS A 272 19.65 -39.87 -36.15
N ARG A 273 20.97 -39.76 -36.30
CA ARG A 273 21.57 -39.14 -37.48
C ARG A 273 21.38 -40.18 -38.54
N LEU A 274 20.20 -40.15 -39.18
CA LEU A 274 19.77 -41.13 -40.15
C LEU A 274 20.94 -41.27 -41.09
N THR A 275 21.46 -42.49 -41.15
CA THR A 275 22.54 -42.83 -42.07
C THR A 275 22.10 -42.40 -43.46
N ARG A 276 23.06 -42.12 -44.35
CA ARG A 276 22.73 -41.67 -45.71
C ARG A 276 21.71 -42.59 -46.39
N LYS A 277 21.76 -43.90 -46.09
CA LYS A 277 20.83 -44.91 -46.59
C LYS A 277 19.42 -44.77 -46.00
N GLU A 278 19.30 -44.61 -44.68
CA GLU A 278 18.00 -44.42 -44.03
C GLU A 278 17.32 -43.11 -44.43
N ARG A 279 18.12 -42.05 -44.59
CA ARG A 279 17.62 -40.76 -45.08
C ARG A 279 17.12 -40.87 -46.51
N HIS A 280 17.83 -41.60 -47.37
CA HIS A 280 17.41 -41.85 -48.74
C HIS A 280 16.12 -42.69 -48.79
N ALA A 281 16.01 -43.74 -47.97
CA ALA A 281 14.80 -44.56 -47.89
C ALA A 281 13.58 -43.76 -47.41
N ALA A 282 13.74 -42.92 -46.39
CA ALA A 282 12.67 -42.06 -45.89
C ALA A 282 12.22 -41.02 -46.93
N ILE A 283 13.15 -40.46 -47.70
CA ILE A 283 12.80 -39.56 -48.81
C ILE A 283 12.00 -40.32 -49.88
N CYS A 284 12.47 -41.50 -50.31
CA CYS A 284 11.76 -42.29 -51.32
C CYS A 284 10.34 -42.70 -50.88
N GLN A 285 10.17 -43.09 -49.62
CA GLN A 285 8.87 -43.45 -49.06
C GLN A 285 7.89 -42.27 -49.13
N LEU A 286 8.28 -41.11 -48.61
CA LEU A 286 7.42 -39.91 -48.61
C LEU A 286 7.13 -39.39 -50.02
N LEU A 287 8.07 -39.55 -50.96
CA LEU A 287 7.84 -39.25 -52.37
C LEU A 287 6.83 -40.21 -53.02
N SER A 288 6.85 -41.50 -52.66
CA SER A 288 5.89 -42.51 -53.14
C SER A 288 4.47 -42.26 -52.61
N GLU A 289 4.33 -41.56 -51.49
CA GLU A 289 3.05 -41.07 -50.95
C GLU A 289 2.52 -39.84 -51.70
N GLY A 290 3.22 -39.36 -52.74
CA GLY A 290 2.79 -38.23 -53.58
C GLY A 290 3.08 -36.84 -52.98
N LEU A 291 3.90 -36.75 -51.93
CA LEU A 291 4.22 -35.47 -51.29
C LEU A 291 5.15 -34.61 -52.16
N SER A 292 4.98 -33.28 -52.04
CA SER A 292 5.85 -32.30 -52.70
C SER A 292 7.22 -32.21 -52.01
N ASP A 293 8.27 -31.85 -52.75
CA ASP A 293 9.64 -31.76 -52.20
C ASP A 293 9.76 -30.84 -50.99
N ARG A 294 8.97 -29.76 -50.95
CA ARG A 294 8.94 -28.82 -49.82
C ARG A 294 8.34 -29.44 -48.56
N GLU A 295 7.32 -30.28 -48.72
CA GLU A 295 6.66 -30.94 -47.60
C GLU A 295 7.52 -32.08 -47.04
N VAL A 296 8.18 -32.84 -47.91
CA VAL A 296 9.17 -33.87 -47.51
C VAL A 296 10.35 -33.22 -46.77
N ALA A 297 10.86 -32.11 -47.29
CA ALA A 297 11.94 -31.33 -46.66
C ALA A 297 11.57 -30.83 -45.26
N ARG A 298 10.35 -30.30 -45.11
CA ARG A 298 9.82 -29.82 -43.82
C ARG A 298 9.70 -30.96 -42.80
N ARG A 299 9.19 -32.13 -43.21
CA ARG A 299 9.02 -33.29 -42.32
C ARG A 299 10.33 -33.91 -41.86
N LEU A 300 11.35 -33.90 -42.73
CA LEU A 300 12.64 -34.51 -42.44
C LEU A 300 13.69 -33.52 -41.92
N GLY A 301 13.36 -32.23 -41.83
CA GLY A 301 14.31 -31.18 -41.41
C GLY A 301 15.50 -31.03 -42.35
N ILE A 302 15.30 -31.21 -43.66
CA ILE A 302 16.36 -31.12 -44.69
C ILE A 302 16.03 -30.06 -45.74
N SER A 303 17.00 -29.70 -46.59
CA SER A 303 16.78 -28.76 -47.69
C SER A 303 15.93 -29.39 -48.81
N PRO A 304 14.95 -28.66 -49.41
CA PRO A 304 14.23 -29.09 -50.61
C PRO A 304 15.16 -29.49 -51.77
N THR A 305 16.33 -28.88 -51.87
CA THR A 305 17.34 -29.21 -52.88
C THR A 305 17.86 -30.63 -52.72
N THR A 306 18.01 -31.11 -51.48
CA THR A 306 18.44 -32.47 -51.17
C THR A 306 17.38 -33.49 -51.59
N VAL A 307 16.10 -33.18 -51.37
CA VAL A 307 14.98 -34.03 -51.82
C VAL A 307 14.94 -34.11 -53.34
N GLY A 308 15.05 -32.97 -54.04
CA GLY A 308 15.08 -32.93 -55.50
C GLY A 308 16.26 -33.65 -56.13
N ALA A 309 17.41 -33.73 -55.43
CA ALA A 309 18.55 -34.52 -55.90
C ALA A 309 18.28 -36.03 -55.84
N VAL A 310 17.62 -36.51 -54.78
CA VAL A 310 17.21 -37.91 -54.63
C VAL A 310 16.13 -38.28 -55.66
N ARG A 311 15.14 -37.40 -55.87
CA ARG A 311 14.08 -37.59 -56.87
C ARG A 311 14.61 -37.74 -58.30
N ARG A 312 15.76 -37.16 -58.63
CA ARG A 312 16.41 -37.29 -59.96
C ARG A 312 17.27 -38.55 -60.10
N GLN A 313 17.59 -39.21 -59.00
CA GLN A 313 18.49 -40.38 -58.95
C GLN A 313 17.74 -41.71 -58.91
N GLY A 314 16.43 -41.71 -58.60
CA GLY A 314 15.52 -42.86 -58.70
C GLY A 314 14.55 -42.68 -59.84
#